data_AF-A0A968FRN2-F1
#
_entry.id   AF-A0A968FRN2-F1
#
_cell.length_a   1.000
_cell.length_b   1.000
_cell.length_c   1.000
_cell.angle_alpha   90.00
_cell.angle_beta   90.00
_cell.angle_gamma   90.00
#
_symmetry.space_group_name_H-M   'P 1'
#
loop_
_entity.id
_entity.type
_entity.pdbx_description
1 polymer ?
#
loop_
_entity_poly.entity_id
_entity_poly.type
_entity_poly.pdbx_seq_one_letter_code
_entity_poly.pdbx_strand_id
1 'polypeptide(L)'
;YNRIWNGGETPEHALADQVVDTVTRDGIFATVDVHNSSGKNPHYACINRLENPYVNLGRRFSRTLVYFTRPAEVLSCRFAPYGPSISIESGLPGEPQGVQHVAQFLEECLRGESIPGEAIENPDCDLYHSTVCIRVPRRSTVGFENNGSNLDFCFIENLDLINFSELPENALL
;
A
#
# COMPACT_ATOMS: atom_id res chain seq x y z
N TYR A 1 -7.30 1.73 -13.11
CA TYR A 1 -6.75 3.09 -12.89
C TYR A 1 -5.49 3.14 -12.02
N ASN A 2 -5.11 2.11 -11.23
CA ASN A 2 -3.92 2.21 -10.35
C ASN A 2 -2.55 1.99 -11.06
N ARG A 3 -2.42 2.25 -12.37
CA ARG A 3 -1.17 2.03 -13.14
C ARG A 3 -0.96 3.08 -14.25
N ILE A 4 -1.61 4.23 -14.14
CA ILE A 4 -1.65 5.27 -15.18
C ILE A 4 -1.00 6.59 -14.73
N TRP A 5 -0.45 6.62 -13.52
CA TRP A 5 -0.08 7.87 -12.85
C TRP A 5 1.33 8.37 -13.21
N ASN A 6 2.07 7.65 -14.05
CA ASN A 6 3.44 8.00 -14.42
C ASN A 6 3.65 7.98 -15.94
N GLY A 7 2.83 8.75 -16.64
CA GLY A 7 2.89 8.90 -18.10
C GLY A 7 2.31 7.72 -18.87
N GLY A 8 2.10 7.93 -20.17
CA GLY A 8 1.52 6.98 -21.12
C GLY A 8 0.72 7.70 -22.21
N GLU A 9 0.18 6.96 -23.17
CA GLU A 9 -0.43 7.54 -24.39
C GLU A 9 -1.96 7.38 -24.46
N THR A 10 -2.58 6.79 -23.43
CA THR A 10 -4.03 6.58 -23.44
C THR A 10 -4.77 7.79 -22.84
N PRO A 11 -6.07 7.98 -23.15
CA PRO A 11 -6.88 9.04 -22.55
C PRO A 11 -6.86 9.04 -21.01
N GLU A 12 -6.74 7.87 -20.38
CA GLU A 12 -6.66 7.74 -18.93
C GLU A 12 -5.37 8.34 -18.36
N HIS A 13 -4.25 8.26 -19.10
CA HIS A 13 -3.00 8.91 -18.68
C HIS A 13 -3.14 10.43 -18.74
N ALA A 14 -3.74 10.96 -19.82
CA ALA A 14 -4.02 12.39 -19.93
C ALA A 14 -4.98 12.89 -18.83
N LEU A 15 -5.97 12.07 -18.45
CA LEU A 15 -6.85 12.38 -17.32
C LEU A 15 -6.08 12.38 -16.00
N ALA A 16 -5.19 11.40 -15.77
CA ALA A 16 -4.37 11.35 -14.56
C ALA A 16 -3.48 12.59 -14.42
N ASP A 17 -2.88 13.07 -15.51
CA ASP A 17 -2.12 14.32 -15.51
C ASP A 17 -2.99 15.54 -15.18
N GLN A 18 -4.19 15.64 -15.76
CA GLN A 18 -5.14 16.71 -15.43
C GLN A 18 -5.56 16.70 -13.95
N VAL A 19 -5.73 15.51 -13.36
CA VAL A 19 -6.03 15.37 -11.94
C VAL A 19 -4.87 15.88 -11.09
N VAL A 20 -3.64 15.48 -11.41
CA VAL A 20 -2.44 15.97 -10.70
C VAL A 20 -2.37 17.49 -10.78
N ASP A 21 -2.42 18.06 -11.99
CA ASP A 21 -2.34 19.51 -12.20
C ASP A 21 -3.44 20.29 -11.46
N THR A 22 -4.64 19.71 -11.37
CA THR A 22 -5.77 20.33 -10.67
C THR A 22 -5.59 20.29 -9.16
N VAL A 23 -5.22 19.13 -8.62
CA VAL A 23 -5.12 18.90 -7.17
C VAL A 23 -3.90 19.60 -6.58
N THR A 24 -2.79 19.69 -7.32
CA THR A 24 -1.54 20.27 -6.79
C THR A 24 -1.43 21.78 -6.95
N ARG A 25 -2.38 22.42 -7.65
CA ARG A 25 -2.33 23.85 -8.02
C ARG A 25 -2.09 24.77 -6.82
N ASP A 26 -2.80 24.52 -5.73
CA ASP A 26 -2.79 25.37 -4.53
C ASP A 26 -2.01 24.74 -3.36
N GLY A 27 -1.24 23.68 -3.65
CA GLY A 27 -0.58 22.84 -2.65
C GLY A 27 -1.51 21.74 -2.11
N ILE A 28 -0.91 20.67 -1.58
CA ILE A 28 -1.64 19.55 -1.00
C ILE A 28 -1.27 19.37 0.47
N PHE A 29 -2.28 19.15 1.31
CA PHE A 29 -2.06 18.71 2.70
C PHE A 29 -1.47 17.30 2.72
N ALA A 30 -2.16 16.38 2.04
CA ALA A 30 -1.75 15.00 1.84
C ALA A 30 -2.57 14.36 0.73
N THR A 31 -2.17 13.17 0.31
CA THR A 31 -2.95 12.33 -0.60
C THR A 31 -3.04 10.92 -0.05
N VAL A 32 -4.27 10.41 0.08
CA VAL A 32 -4.56 9.08 0.60
C VAL A 32 -5.28 8.28 -0.49
N ASP A 33 -4.64 7.20 -0.94
CA ASP A 33 -5.19 6.28 -1.92
C ASP A 33 -5.74 5.04 -1.20
N VAL A 34 -7.06 4.88 -1.17
CA VAL A 34 -7.75 3.86 -0.35
C VAL A 34 -7.97 2.58 -1.15
N HIS A 35 -7.48 1.47 -0.61
CA HIS A 35 -7.58 0.14 -1.22
C HIS A 35 -8.16 -0.89 -0.24
N ASN A 36 -8.63 -1.99 -0.83
CA ASN A 36 -8.98 -3.21 -0.14
C ASN A 36 -8.13 -4.35 -0.69
N SER A 37 -7.81 -5.31 0.18
CA SER A 37 -7.07 -6.52 -0.20
C SER A 37 -7.94 -7.75 0.00
N SER A 38 -7.74 -8.78 -0.84
CA SER A 38 -8.45 -10.07 -0.70
C SER A 38 -7.78 -11.03 0.28
N GLY A 39 -6.55 -10.73 0.72
CA GLY A 39 -5.81 -11.54 1.68
C GLY A 39 -6.12 -11.15 3.11
N LYS A 40 -5.85 -12.06 4.06
CA LYS A 40 -5.95 -11.80 5.50
C LYS A 40 -4.74 -10.99 5.99
N ASN A 41 -4.67 -9.74 5.56
CA ASN A 41 -3.68 -8.78 6.03
C ASN A 41 -4.23 -8.02 7.24
N PRO A 42 -3.38 -7.63 8.21
CA PRO A 42 -3.72 -6.50 9.08
C PRO A 42 -3.98 -5.26 8.21
N HIS A 43 -4.62 -4.22 8.75
CA HIS A 43 -4.63 -2.93 8.05
C HIS A 43 -3.19 -2.38 7.98
N TYR A 44 -2.76 -1.87 6.83
CA TYR A 44 -1.41 -1.31 6.67
C TYR A 44 -1.42 -0.09 5.77
N ALA A 45 -0.42 0.77 5.95
CA ALA A 45 -0.16 1.90 5.07
C ALA A 45 1.10 1.66 4.25
N CYS A 46 1.08 2.06 2.99
CA CYS A 46 2.21 2.03 2.09
C CYS A 46 2.73 3.44 1.87
N ILE A 47 4.04 3.65 2.06
CA ILE A 47 4.71 4.95 1.93
C ILE A 47 5.77 4.90 0.84
N ASN A 48 5.98 6.02 0.13
CA ASN A 48 6.95 6.11 -0.96
C ASN A 48 8.22 6.89 -0.61
N ARG A 49 8.24 7.51 0.57
CA ARG A 49 9.40 8.23 1.12
C ARG A 49 9.54 7.91 2.60
N LEU A 50 10.78 7.98 3.09
CA LEU A 50 11.12 7.78 4.49
C LEU A 50 11.20 9.09 5.29
N GLU A 51 10.85 10.21 4.66
CA GLU A 51 10.76 11.51 5.33
C GLU A 51 9.64 11.48 6.38
N ASN A 52 9.86 12.13 7.53
CA ASN A 52 8.97 12.06 8.70
C ASN A 52 7.49 12.33 8.37
N PRO A 53 7.10 13.31 7.54
CA PRO A 53 5.69 13.50 7.22
C PRO A 53 4.99 12.28 6.61
N TYR A 54 5.69 11.49 5.78
CA TYR A 54 5.12 10.29 5.16
C TYR A 54 4.97 9.16 6.17
N VAL A 55 6.01 8.96 6.99
CA VAL A 55 6.00 7.99 8.08
C VAL A 55 4.90 8.36 9.07
N ASN A 56 4.86 9.60 9.53
CA ASN A 56 3.89 10.08 10.53
C ASN A 56 2.45 9.99 10.01
N LEU A 57 2.19 10.30 8.74
CA LEU A 57 0.87 10.12 8.14
C LEU A 57 0.47 8.64 8.06
N GLY A 58 1.38 7.77 7.61
CA GLY A 58 1.12 6.32 7.57
C GLY A 58 0.83 5.73 8.95
N ARG A 59 1.56 6.19 9.98
CA ARG A 59 1.39 5.74 11.38
C ARG A 59 0.08 6.13 12.01
N ARG A 60 -0.52 7.24 11.57
CA ARG A 60 -1.88 7.61 11.98
C ARG A 60 -2.91 6.58 11.50
N PHE A 61 -2.64 5.88 10.41
CA PHE A 61 -3.51 4.80 9.93
C PHE A 61 -3.16 3.44 10.54
N SER A 62 -1.89 3.04 10.56
CA SER A 62 -1.52 1.72 11.07
C SER A 62 -0.10 1.67 11.62
N ARG A 63 0.12 0.76 12.57
CA ARG A 63 1.44 0.36 13.05
C ARG A 63 2.26 -0.31 11.93
N THR A 64 1.62 -1.02 11.00
CA THR A 64 2.30 -1.70 9.89
C THR A 64 2.48 -0.76 8.71
N LEU A 65 3.75 -0.48 8.37
CA LEU A 65 4.12 0.35 7.23
C LEU A 65 4.89 -0.45 6.19
N VAL A 66 4.57 -0.23 4.92
CA VAL A 66 5.31 -0.79 3.79
C VAL A 66 5.95 0.33 2.98
N TYR A 67 7.26 0.45 3.02
CA TYR A 67 8.02 1.32 2.14
C TYR A 67 8.23 0.66 0.77
N PHE A 68 7.84 1.36 -0.29
CA PHE A 68 8.06 0.90 -1.66
C PHE A 68 8.27 2.07 -2.63
N THR A 69 9.07 1.85 -3.67
CA THR A 69 9.26 2.82 -4.76
C THR A 69 8.81 2.30 -6.12
N ARG A 70 8.33 1.04 -6.18
CA ARG A 70 7.82 0.37 -7.39
C ARG A 70 6.55 -0.42 -7.09
N PRO A 71 5.54 -0.40 -7.99
CA PRO A 71 5.51 0.29 -9.29
C PRO A 71 5.48 1.82 -9.17
N ALA A 72 6.07 2.52 -10.14
CA ALA A 72 6.12 3.99 -10.14
C ALA A 72 4.80 4.60 -10.64
N GLU A 73 3.99 3.79 -11.32
CA GLU A 73 2.75 4.17 -12.01
C GLU A 73 1.53 4.26 -11.07
N VAL A 74 1.75 4.17 -9.75
CA VAL A 74 0.71 4.30 -8.72
C VAL A 74 0.52 5.75 -8.30
N LEU A 75 -0.67 6.05 -7.79
CA LEU A 75 -1.05 7.40 -7.38
C LEU A 75 -0.09 7.97 -6.33
N SER A 76 0.23 7.17 -5.30
CA SER A 76 1.04 7.63 -4.17
C SER A 76 2.46 8.02 -4.57
N CYS A 77 3.08 7.28 -5.50
CA CYS A 77 4.34 7.66 -6.14
C CYS A 77 4.24 8.99 -6.91
N ARG A 78 3.16 9.21 -7.65
CA ARG A 78 2.96 10.42 -8.47
C ARG A 78 2.75 11.68 -7.63
N PHE A 79 2.07 11.56 -6.49
CA PHE A 79 1.80 12.69 -5.59
C PHE A 79 2.90 12.95 -4.56
N ALA A 80 3.80 11.99 -4.31
CA ALA A 80 4.92 12.15 -3.38
C ALA A 80 5.84 13.37 -3.63
N PRO A 81 6.01 13.92 -4.85
CA PRO A 81 6.75 15.18 -5.01
C PRO A 81 6.03 16.42 -4.46
N TYR A 82 4.72 16.36 -4.28
CA TYR A 82 3.90 17.52 -3.92
C TYR A 82 3.54 17.58 -2.43
N GLY A 83 3.66 16.45 -1.72
CA GLY A 83 3.36 16.35 -0.29
C GLY A 83 3.22 14.90 0.18
N PRO A 84 2.95 14.68 1.49
CA PRO A 84 2.77 13.36 2.07
C PRO A 84 1.72 12.56 1.30
N SER A 85 2.14 11.46 0.69
CA SER A 85 1.26 10.63 -0.13
C SER A 85 1.44 9.17 0.23
N ILE A 86 0.31 8.52 0.54
CA ILE A 86 0.27 7.14 1.01
C ILE A 86 -0.85 6.37 0.31
N SER A 87 -0.69 5.06 0.24
CA SER A 87 -1.80 4.14 -0.04
C SER A 87 -2.16 3.42 1.26
N ILE A 88 -3.44 3.16 1.52
CA ILE A 88 -3.90 2.40 2.69
C ILE A 88 -4.65 1.15 2.23
N GLU A 89 -4.46 0.05 2.95
CA GLU A 89 -5.10 -1.23 2.67
C GLU A 89 -5.94 -1.63 3.89
N SER A 90 -7.26 -1.64 3.72
CA SER A 90 -8.22 -1.73 4.83
C SER A 90 -9.01 -3.04 4.83
N GLY A 91 -8.32 -4.16 4.61
CA GLY A 91 -8.93 -5.49 4.63
C GLY A 91 -9.93 -5.73 3.49
N LEU A 92 -10.92 -6.58 3.75
CA LEU A 92 -11.89 -7.02 2.75
C LEU A 92 -12.91 -5.92 2.39
N PRO A 93 -13.35 -5.84 1.12
CA PRO A 93 -14.39 -4.90 0.72
C PRO A 93 -15.70 -5.11 1.51
N GLY A 94 -16.25 -4.02 2.04
CA GLY A 94 -17.53 -4.02 2.75
C GLY A 94 -17.48 -4.49 4.21
N GLU A 95 -16.30 -4.85 4.75
CA GLU A 95 -16.20 -5.14 6.17
C GLU A 95 -16.43 -3.88 7.02
N PRO A 96 -17.36 -3.91 7.99
CA PRO A 96 -17.67 -2.73 8.81
C PRO A 96 -16.45 -2.14 9.54
N GLN A 97 -15.54 -2.99 10.01
CA GLN A 97 -14.33 -2.55 10.71
C GLN A 97 -13.37 -1.79 9.79
N GLY A 98 -13.16 -2.27 8.56
CA GLY A 98 -12.35 -1.59 7.55
C GLY A 98 -12.94 -0.23 7.17
N VAL A 99 -14.27 -0.18 6.94
CA VAL A 99 -14.98 1.07 6.63
C VAL A 99 -14.87 2.08 7.77
N GLN A 100 -15.11 1.64 9.01
CA GLN A 100 -15.02 2.50 10.18
C GLN A 100 -13.59 3.05 10.38
N HIS A 101 -12.58 2.19 10.25
CA HIS A 101 -11.19 2.57 10.42
C HIS A 101 -10.75 3.62 9.40
N VAL A 102 -11.07 3.41 8.12
CA VAL A 102 -10.79 4.39 7.06
C VAL A 102 -11.51 5.71 7.31
N ALA A 103 -12.79 5.67 7.68
CA ALA A 103 -13.56 6.88 7.94
C ALA A 103 -12.98 7.70 9.11
N GLN A 104 -12.60 7.04 10.20
CA GLN A 104 -11.96 7.68 11.35
C GLN A 104 -10.63 8.32 10.97
N PHE A 105 -9.77 7.58 10.25
CA PHE A 105 -8.48 8.09 9.79
C PHE A 105 -8.62 9.31 8.87
N LEU A 106 -9.55 9.28 7.91
CA LEU A 106 -9.79 10.42 7.02
C LEU A 106 -10.37 11.61 7.77
N GLU A 107 -11.24 11.38 8.76
CA GLU A 107 -11.76 12.44 9.61
C GLU A 107 -10.66 13.10 10.45
N GLU A 108 -9.72 12.33 10.99
CA GLU A 108 -8.54 12.86 11.69
C GLU A 108 -7.64 13.67 10.76
N CYS A 109 -7.45 13.22 9.51
CA CYS A 109 -6.72 13.98 8.50
C CYS A 109 -7.39 15.32 8.19
N LEU A 110 -8.72 15.33 8.03
CA LEU A 110 -9.50 16.54 7.73
C LEU A 110 -9.55 17.53 8.90
N ARG A 111 -9.46 17.04 10.14
CA ARG A 111 -9.37 17.87 11.35
C ARG A 111 -7.97 18.39 11.63
N GLY A 112 -6.94 17.76 11.05
CA GLY A 112 -5.54 18.11 11.28
C GLY A 112 -5.13 19.40 10.56
N GLU A 113 -4.42 20.29 11.26
CA GLU A 113 -3.87 21.51 10.65
C GLU A 113 -2.55 21.24 9.90
N SER A 114 -1.79 20.23 10.34
CA SER A 114 -0.52 19.85 9.73
C SER A 114 -0.17 18.37 9.97
N ILE A 115 0.79 17.88 9.18
CA ILE A 115 1.46 16.60 9.41
C ILE A 115 2.85 16.92 10.00
N PRO A 116 3.13 16.50 11.25
CA PRO A 116 4.40 16.78 11.91
C PRO A 116 5.59 16.35 11.06
N GLY A 117 6.54 17.26 10.90
CA GLY A 117 7.81 17.00 10.22
C GLY A 117 8.91 16.55 11.19
N GLU A 118 8.68 16.66 12.49
CA GLU A 118 9.62 16.17 13.49
C GLU A 118 9.71 14.65 13.48
N ALA A 119 10.92 14.15 13.75
CA ALA A 119 11.12 12.74 14.02
C ALA A 119 10.44 12.40 15.35
N ILE A 120 9.69 11.30 15.37
CA ILE A 120 9.15 10.76 16.60
C ILE A 120 10.22 9.84 17.19
N GLU A 121 10.69 10.15 18.41
CA GLU A 121 11.57 9.24 19.14
C GLU A 121 10.86 7.90 19.36
N ASN A 122 11.49 6.83 18.90
CA ASN A 122 10.94 5.47 18.91
C ASN A 122 9.55 5.38 18.26
N PRO A 123 9.49 5.44 16.91
CA PRO A 123 8.22 5.33 16.24
C PRO A 123 7.63 3.93 16.50
N ASP A 124 6.57 3.87 17.30
CA ASP A 124 5.70 2.71 17.47
C ASP A 124 5.07 2.31 16.12
N CYS A 125 5.87 1.68 15.26
CA CYS A 125 5.52 1.14 13.95
C CYS A 125 6.52 0.07 13.51
N ASP A 126 6.05 -0.88 12.72
CA ASP A 126 6.85 -1.87 12.01
C ASP A 126 7.02 -1.41 10.56
N LEU A 127 8.25 -1.16 10.13
CA LEU A 127 8.55 -0.70 8.77
C LEU A 127 9.14 -1.83 7.93
N TYR A 128 8.39 -2.25 6.91
CA TYR A 128 8.79 -3.26 5.93
C TYR A 128 9.24 -2.59 4.64
N HIS A 129 10.37 -2.99 4.07
CA HIS A 129 10.81 -2.51 2.77
C HIS A 129 10.49 -3.56 1.69
N SER A 130 9.65 -3.19 0.72
CA SER A 130 9.38 -4.00 -0.45
C SER A 130 10.59 -4.00 -1.39
N THR A 131 11.30 -5.13 -1.46
CA THR A 131 12.54 -5.27 -2.25
C THR A 131 12.34 -6.07 -3.53
N VAL A 132 11.53 -7.12 -3.50
CA VAL A 132 11.36 -8.07 -4.61
C VAL A 132 9.89 -8.50 -4.72
N CYS A 133 9.44 -8.70 -5.96
CA CYS A 133 8.16 -9.32 -6.26
C CYS A 133 8.38 -10.68 -6.93
N ILE A 134 7.94 -11.75 -6.27
CA ILE A 134 7.93 -13.09 -6.85
C ILE A 134 6.67 -13.24 -7.70
N ARG A 135 6.83 -13.70 -8.94
CA ARG A 135 5.73 -13.90 -9.89
C ARG A 135 5.70 -15.34 -10.35
N VAL A 136 4.54 -15.97 -10.26
CA VAL A 136 4.29 -17.27 -10.88
C VAL A 136 4.06 -17.06 -12.39
N PRO A 137 4.71 -17.85 -13.27
CA PRO A 137 4.46 -17.77 -14.71
C PRO A 137 2.99 -18.05 -15.04
N ARG A 138 2.42 -17.28 -15.97
CA ARG A 138 0.98 -17.34 -16.30
C ARG A 138 0.47 -18.71 -16.76
N ARG A 139 1.34 -19.56 -17.28
CA ARG A 139 0.99 -20.89 -17.80
C ARG A 139 1.21 -22.01 -16.78
N SER A 140 1.68 -21.68 -15.59
CA SER A 140 1.93 -22.65 -14.54
C SER A 140 0.65 -23.07 -13.85
N THR A 141 0.60 -24.34 -13.49
CA THR A 141 -0.43 -24.92 -12.65
C THR A 141 -0.06 -24.71 -11.18
N VAL A 142 -0.96 -24.05 -10.45
CA VAL A 142 -0.76 -23.69 -9.04
C VAL A 142 -1.80 -24.40 -8.20
N GLY A 143 -1.36 -25.01 -7.11
CA GLY A 143 -2.24 -25.51 -6.07
C GLY A 143 -1.75 -25.12 -4.69
N PHE A 144 -2.54 -25.53 -3.71
CA PHE A 144 -2.23 -25.50 -2.29
C PHE A 144 -2.27 -26.95 -1.77
N GLU A 145 -1.56 -27.25 -0.68
CA GLU A 145 -1.35 -28.61 -0.10
C GLU A 145 -2.33 -29.71 -0.59
N ASN A 146 -1.79 -30.87 -0.96
CA ASN A 146 -2.56 -32.10 -1.27
C ASN A 146 -3.65 -32.03 -2.36
N ASN A 147 -3.81 -30.93 -3.11
CA ASN A 147 -4.90 -30.81 -4.10
C ASN A 147 -4.59 -31.31 -5.52
N GLY A 148 -3.51 -32.04 -5.75
CA GLY A 148 -3.30 -32.68 -7.06
C GLY A 148 -1.95 -33.34 -7.26
N SER A 149 -1.93 -34.37 -8.11
CA SER A 149 -0.71 -34.80 -8.79
C SER A 149 -0.52 -33.92 -10.03
N ASN A 150 0.72 -33.54 -10.33
CA ASN A 150 1.12 -32.77 -11.53
C ASN A 150 0.87 -31.24 -11.47
N LEU A 151 1.33 -30.57 -10.40
CA LEU A 151 1.37 -29.11 -10.27
C LEU A 151 2.79 -28.57 -10.51
N ASP A 152 2.91 -27.40 -11.14
CA ASP A 152 4.19 -26.69 -11.29
C ASP A 152 4.63 -26.00 -9.99
N PHE A 153 3.66 -25.46 -9.23
CA PHE A 153 3.86 -24.84 -7.92
C PHE A 153 2.79 -25.31 -6.93
N CYS A 154 3.21 -25.63 -5.70
CA CYS A 154 2.32 -26.00 -4.62
C CYS A 154 2.67 -25.16 -3.39
N PHE A 155 1.78 -24.26 -2.99
CA PHE A 155 1.94 -23.38 -1.84
C PHE A 155 1.34 -24.01 -0.56
N ILE A 156 1.74 -23.51 0.60
CA ILE A 156 1.11 -23.91 1.87
C ILE A 156 -0.31 -23.32 1.96
N GLU A 157 -1.28 -24.07 2.51
CA GLU A 157 -2.70 -23.66 2.54
C GLU A 157 -2.94 -22.30 3.20
N ASN A 158 -2.12 -21.96 4.19
CA ASN A 158 -2.27 -20.78 5.03
C ASN A 158 -1.21 -19.71 4.76
N LEU A 159 -0.72 -19.63 3.52
CA LEU A 159 0.28 -18.65 3.10
C LEU A 159 -0.16 -17.20 3.40
N ASP A 160 -1.46 -16.92 3.37
CA ASP A 160 -2.03 -15.60 3.67
C ASP A 160 -2.05 -15.28 5.18
N LEU A 161 -1.91 -16.27 6.06
CA LEU A 161 -1.83 -16.06 7.51
C LEU A 161 -0.43 -15.65 7.99
N ILE A 162 0.59 -15.82 7.15
CA ILE A 162 1.99 -15.49 7.47
C ILE A 162 2.44 -14.16 6.84
N ASN A 163 1.51 -13.35 6.34
CA ASN A 163 1.80 -11.99 5.91
C ASN A 163 2.44 -11.19 7.07
N PHE A 164 3.48 -10.42 6.75
CA PHE A 164 4.25 -9.63 7.74
C PHE A 164 4.93 -10.47 8.84
N SER A 165 5.10 -11.78 8.64
CA SER A 165 5.89 -12.63 9.53
C SER A 165 7.30 -12.82 8.96
N GLU A 166 8.31 -12.89 9.84
CA GLU A 166 9.65 -13.31 9.44
C GLU A 166 9.66 -14.79 9.07
N LEU A 167 10.29 -15.12 7.95
CA LEU A 167 10.45 -16.49 7.48
C LEU A 167 11.91 -16.91 7.55
N PRO A 168 12.22 -18.11 8.07
CA PRO A 168 13.58 -18.62 8.08
C PRO A 168 14.07 -18.90 6.65
N GLU A 169 15.39 -19.00 6.50
CA GLU A 169 15.97 -19.45 5.24
C GLU A 169 15.43 -20.83 4.87
N ASN A 170 15.12 -21.03 3.58
CA ASN A 170 14.52 -22.26 3.05
C ASN A 170 13.11 -22.57 3.59
N ALA A 171 12.41 -21.58 4.15
CA ALA A 171 10.98 -21.73 4.46
C ALA A 171 10.20 -22.17 3.21
N LEU A 172 9.27 -23.11 3.41
CA LEU A 172 8.29 -23.47 2.40
C LEU A 172 7.24 -22.34 2.31
N LEU A 173 6.95 -21.92 1.09
CA LEU A 173 5.90 -20.97 0.73
C LEU A 173 4.78 -21.73 0.01
#